data_AF-A0A2S3WE54-F1
#
_entry.id   AF-A0A2S3WE54-F1
#
_cell.length_a   1.000
_cell.length_b   1.000
_cell.length_c   1.000
_cell.angle_alpha   90.00
_cell.angle_beta   90.00
_cell.angle_gamma   90.00
#
_symmetry.space_group_name_H-M   'P 1'
#
loop_
_entity.id
_entity.type
_entity.pdbx_description
1 polymer ?
#
loop_
_entity_poly.entity_id
_entity_poly.type
_entity_poly.pdbx_seq_one_letter_code
_entity_poly.pdbx_strand_id
1 'polypeptide(L)'
;MSHWRERLGNSLNLQPGEGPAVAAGLVMFFLLFTGYFMLRPVRETMGIAGGIDNLQWLFTGTFIATLMCLPLFGWLASRVKRKRILPWTYGFFVSNLMLFAGLFAVDQQALWTARAFYIWLSVFNLLAISLAWSVLADLFSTEQGKRLFGLLAAGASAGGLAGPVLGTLLVAPLGHSGLLLLASLLLLGSIAASAYLLHWRSQHPLELTAELPPNKPLGGNPFAGATAVLRSPYLLGIALFVVLLASVSTFLYFEQARIVSETFTDRTQQTQVFGLIDSVVQALAILTQLFITGRLARRLGVGVLLIGVPLLMALGFVWLALAPTFAVFVGVMVIRRAGEYALVRPGREMLFTVLPAEAKYKAKSFIDTVVYRGGDALSGWLKRGLDLLGEHPQLAMLIGAALALSWAGVGGWLGRRQRQLEQSAQALRAK
;
A
#
# COMPACT_ATOMS: atom_id res chain seq x y z
N MET A 1 10.23 32.37 -22.83
CA MET A 1 9.93 31.02 -22.29
C MET A 1 11.03 30.43 -21.39
N SER A 2 12.25 31.00 -21.34
CA SER A 2 13.38 30.55 -20.50
C SER A 2 13.21 30.87 -19.00
N HIS A 3 12.73 32.07 -18.64
CA HIS A 3 12.62 32.48 -17.23
C HIS A 3 11.64 31.66 -16.38
N TRP A 4 10.55 31.14 -16.96
CA TRP A 4 9.63 30.27 -16.22
C TRP A 4 10.25 28.89 -15.96
N ARG A 5 11.06 28.38 -16.90
CA ARG A 5 11.78 27.10 -16.73
C ARG A 5 12.89 27.21 -15.70
N GLU A 6 13.62 28.33 -15.64
CA GLU A 6 14.63 28.59 -14.60
C GLU A 6 13.99 28.80 -13.22
N ARG A 7 12.88 29.54 -13.12
CA ARG A 7 12.17 29.72 -11.85
C ARG A 7 11.56 28.42 -11.31
N LEU A 8 10.99 27.58 -12.20
CA LEU A 8 10.52 26.24 -11.84
C LEU A 8 11.69 25.30 -11.49
N GLY A 9 12.81 25.37 -12.21
CA GLY A 9 14.02 24.62 -11.92
C GLY A 9 14.59 24.95 -10.53
N ASN A 10 14.68 26.23 -10.18
CA ASN A 10 15.16 26.69 -8.89
C ASN A 10 14.19 26.37 -7.73
N SER A 11 12.88 26.41 -7.97
CA SER A 11 11.88 26.02 -6.96
C SER A 11 11.78 24.51 -6.75
N LEU A 12 12.06 23.72 -7.78
CA LEU A 12 12.10 22.24 -7.73
C LEU A 12 13.50 21.69 -7.46
N ASN A 13 14.47 22.58 -7.22
CA ASN A 13 15.83 22.23 -6.89
C ASN A 13 16.49 21.32 -7.98
N LEU A 14 16.15 21.52 -9.25
CA LEU A 14 16.64 20.73 -10.38
C LEU A 14 17.99 21.26 -10.84
N GLN A 15 18.99 20.38 -11.00
CA GLN A 15 20.24 20.76 -11.66
C GLN A 15 20.09 20.71 -13.20
N PRO A 16 20.92 21.48 -13.94
CA PRO A 16 20.94 21.44 -15.40
C PRO A 16 21.15 20.00 -15.91
N GLY A 17 20.28 19.54 -16.83
CA GLY A 17 20.34 18.19 -17.41
C GLY A 17 19.50 17.12 -16.70
N GLU A 18 19.04 17.33 -15.46
CA GLU A 18 18.26 16.34 -14.71
C GLU A 18 16.76 16.32 -15.06
N GLY A 19 16.26 17.38 -15.69
CA GLY A 19 14.83 17.55 -16.01
C GLY A 19 14.20 16.35 -16.76
N PRO A 20 14.81 15.85 -17.86
CA PRO A 20 14.28 14.70 -18.58
C PRO A 20 14.21 13.42 -17.73
N ALA A 21 15.19 13.19 -16.86
CA ALA A 21 15.22 12.04 -15.96
C ALA A 21 14.10 12.10 -14.92
N VAL A 22 13.91 13.28 -14.33
CA VAL A 22 12.84 13.51 -13.35
C VAL A 22 11.46 13.39 -14.01
N ALA A 23 11.28 13.96 -15.19
CA ALA A 23 10.03 13.83 -15.93
C ALA A 23 9.72 12.37 -16.27
N ALA A 24 10.71 11.61 -16.74
CA ALA A 24 10.54 10.18 -17.03
C ALA A 24 10.22 9.36 -15.77
N GLY A 25 10.90 9.62 -14.65
CA GLY A 25 10.58 8.98 -13.38
C GLY A 25 9.19 9.34 -12.84
N LEU A 26 8.78 10.60 -12.98
CA LEU A 26 7.45 11.08 -12.60
C LEU A 26 6.37 10.43 -13.46
N VAL A 27 6.55 10.38 -14.78
CA VAL A 27 5.65 9.69 -15.72
C VAL A 27 5.59 8.19 -15.41
N MET A 28 6.73 7.55 -15.15
CA MET A 28 6.80 6.14 -14.77
C MET A 28 5.92 5.85 -13.54
N PHE A 29 6.09 6.61 -12.46
CA PHE A 29 5.28 6.46 -11.25
C PHE A 29 3.83 6.83 -11.46
N PHE A 30 3.54 7.92 -12.18
CA PHE A 30 2.19 8.33 -12.50
C PHE A 30 1.43 7.23 -13.24
N LEU A 31 2.00 6.68 -14.31
CA LEU A 31 1.36 5.62 -15.11
C LEU A 31 1.17 4.34 -14.32
N LEU A 32 2.20 3.89 -13.57
CA LEU A 32 2.13 2.70 -12.72
C LEU A 32 1.03 2.82 -11.66
N PHE A 33 1.03 3.94 -10.91
CA PHE A 33 0.06 4.15 -9.84
C PHE A 33 -1.34 4.38 -10.39
N THR A 34 -1.49 5.07 -11.52
CA THR A 34 -2.79 5.22 -12.20
C THR A 34 -3.34 3.85 -12.58
N GLY A 35 -2.55 2.99 -13.24
CA GLY A 35 -2.99 1.65 -13.61
C GLY A 35 -3.37 0.79 -12.40
N TYR A 36 -2.54 0.76 -11.35
CA TYR A 36 -2.83 -0.02 -10.15
C TYR A 36 -4.08 0.49 -9.40
N PHE A 37 -4.15 1.78 -9.11
CA PHE A 37 -5.27 2.35 -8.34
C PHE A 37 -6.57 2.37 -9.15
N MET A 38 -6.52 2.36 -10.48
CA MET A 38 -7.69 2.17 -11.33
C MET A 38 -8.27 0.74 -11.22
N LEU A 39 -7.41 -0.28 -11.10
CA LEU A 39 -7.83 -1.67 -10.94
C LEU A 39 -8.24 -2.05 -9.51
N ARG A 40 -7.90 -1.21 -8.53
CA ARG A 40 -8.21 -1.49 -7.14
C ARG A 40 -9.72 -1.53 -6.84
N PRO A 41 -10.56 -0.57 -7.30
CA PRO A 41 -12.02 -0.70 -7.21
C PRO A 41 -12.55 -1.97 -7.88
N VAL A 42 -12.00 -2.32 -9.06
CA VAL A 42 -12.36 -3.57 -9.77
C VAL A 42 -12.06 -4.78 -8.91
N ARG A 43 -10.91 -4.79 -8.21
CA ARG A 43 -10.55 -5.84 -7.26
C ARG A 43 -11.61 -6.03 -6.18
N GLU A 44 -12.07 -4.93 -5.58
CA GLU A 44 -13.04 -5.00 -4.48
C GLU A 44 -14.38 -5.56 -4.96
N THR A 45 -14.86 -5.10 -6.12
CA THR A 45 -16.03 -5.65 -6.80
C THR A 45 -15.86 -7.15 -7.07
N MET A 46 -14.70 -7.59 -7.57
CA MET A 46 -14.43 -9.01 -7.83
C MET A 46 -14.30 -9.84 -6.55
N GLY A 47 -13.87 -9.23 -5.44
CA GLY A 47 -13.87 -9.86 -4.12
C GLY A 47 -15.28 -10.20 -3.66
N ILE A 48 -16.22 -9.25 -3.81
CA ILE A 48 -17.64 -9.45 -3.50
C ILE A 48 -18.26 -10.48 -4.45
N ALA A 49 -18.03 -10.33 -5.76
CA ALA A 49 -18.51 -11.28 -6.77
C ALA A 49 -17.96 -12.71 -6.55
N GLY A 50 -16.77 -12.83 -5.96
CA GLY A 50 -16.14 -14.08 -5.54
C GLY A 50 -16.89 -14.84 -4.42
N GLY A 51 -17.93 -14.24 -3.85
CA GLY A 51 -18.73 -14.80 -2.76
C GLY A 51 -18.25 -14.30 -1.40
N ILE A 52 -19.11 -13.54 -0.72
CA ILE A 52 -18.82 -12.87 0.56
C ILE A 52 -18.49 -13.88 1.67
N ASP A 53 -19.17 -15.04 1.66
CA ASP A 53 -18.91 -16.14 2.60
C ASP A 53 -17.54 -16.81 2.41
N ASN A 54 -16.82 -16.47 1.34
CA ASN A 54 -15.52 -17.03 1.00
C ASN A 54 -14.39 -15.99 1.04
N LEU A 55 -14.64 -14.77 1.55
CA LEU A 55 -13.60 -13.73 1.65
C LEU A 55 -12.39 -14.18 2.50
N GLN A 56 -12.59 -15.01 3.53
CA GLN A 56 -11.51 -15.59 4.33
C GLN A 56 -10.57 -16.47 3.49
N TRP A 57 -11.10 -17.16 2.47
CA TRP A 57 -10.28 -17.92 1.53
C TRP A 57 -9.50 -17.02 0.58
N LEU A 58 -10.05 -15.87 0.18
CA LEU A 58 -9.32 -14.87 -0.61
C LEU A 58 -8.15 -14.27 0.18
N PHE A 59 -8.35 -13.97 1.47
CA PHE A 59 -7.26 -13.51 2.35
C PHE A 59 -6.20 -14.60 2.57
N THR A 60 -6.64 -15.85 2.82
CA THR A 60 -5.73 -16.99 2.97
C THR A 60 -4.93 -17.23 1.69
N GLY A 61 -5.58 -17.22 0.52
CA GLY A 61 -4.94 -17.36 -0.78
C GLY A 61 -3.95 -16.22 -1.05
N THR A 62 -4.32 -14.97 -0.71
CA THR A 62 -3.41 -13.82 -0.81
C THR A 62 -2.19 -13.97 0.10
N PHE A 63 -2.38 -14.45 1.34
CA PHE A 63 -1.29 -14.70 2.27
C PHE A 63 -0.33 -15.76 1.75
N ILE A 64 -0.84 -16.91 1.32
CA ILE A 64 -0.05 -18.02 0.76
C ILE A 64 0.68 -17.57 -0.52
N ALA A 65 -0.03 -16.91 -1.45
CA ALA A 65 0.56 -16.39 -2.68
C ALA A 65 1.67 -15.37 -2.39
N THR A 66 1.46 -14.47 -1.43
CA THR A 66 2.49 -13.50 -1.01
C THR A 66 3.73 -14.19 -0.44
N LEU A 67 3.54 -15.22 0.40
CA LEU A 67 4.63 -15.97 1.03
C LEU A 67 5.43 -16.79 0.01
N MET A 68 4.80 -17.25 -1.07
CA MET A 68 5.49 -17.96 -2.17
C MET A 68 6.16 -16.99 -3.15
N CYS A 69 5.44 -15.95 -3.59
CA CYS A 69 5.91 -15.06 -4.66
C CYS A 69 7.05 -14.14 -4.21
N LEU A 70 7.06 -13.64 -2.97
CA LEU A 70 8.09 -12.69 -2.53
C LEU A 70 9.50 -13.32 -2.46
N PRO A 71 9.71 -14.50 -1.84
CA PRO A 71 11.01 -15.16 -1.87
C PRO A 71 11.42 -15.57 -3.28
N LEU A 72 10.47 -16.08 -4.09
CA LEU A 72 10.72 -16.46 -5.47
C LEU A 72 11.19 -15.26 -6.31
N PHE A 73 10.51 -14.12 -6.15
CA PHE A 73 10.89 -12.87 -6.83
C PHE A 73 12.25 -12.36 -6.35
N GLY A 74 12.53 -12.39 -5.04
CA GLY A 74 13.83 -12.01 -4.49
C GLY A 74 14.97 -12.89 -5.02
N TRP A 75 14.75 -14.19 -5.13
CA TRP A 75 15.69 -15.12 -5.74
C TRP A 75 15.90 -14.83 -7.22
N LEU A 76 14.84 -14.63 -7.99
CA LEU A 76 14.93 -14.31 -9.42
C LEU A 76 15.65 -12.97 -9.65
N ALA A 77 15.32 -11.95 -8.84
CA ALA A 77 15.95 -10.64 -8.90
C ALA A 77 17.46 -10.68 -8.59
N SER A 78 17.92 -11.66 -7.80
CA SER A 78 19.35 -11.87 -7.52
C SER A 78 20.13 -12.48 -8.71
N ARG A 79 19.44 -13.19 -9.61
CA ARG A 79 20.05 -13.91 -10.75
C ARG A 79 20.03 -13.12 -12.05
N VAL A 80 19.15 -12.12 -12.17
CA VAL A 80 18.93 -11.37 -13.41
C VAL A 80 19.65 -10.02 -13.37
N LYS A 81 20.18 -9.56 -14.52
CA LYS A 81 20.77 -8.22 -14.64
C LYS A 81 19.71 -7.17 -14.30
N ARG A 82 20.01 -6.28 -13.34
CA ARG A 82 19.08 -5.24 -12.82
C ARG A 82 18.35 -4.45 -13.91
N LYS A 83 19.06 -4.10 -14.99
CA LYS A 83 18.52 -3.37 -16.17
C LYS A 83 17.35 -4.08 -16.87
N ARG A 84 17.20 -5.39 -16.72
CA ARG A 84 16.15 -6.20 -17.37
C ARG A 84 15.02 -6.61 -16.42
N ILE A 85 15.18 -6.49 -15.11
CA ILE A 85 14.19 -7.01 -14.15
C ILE A 85 12.84 -6.31 -14.31
N LEU A 86 12.83 -4.97 -14.42
CA LEU A 86 11.58 -4.21 -14.52
C LEU A 86 10.81 -4.47 -15.82
N PRO A 87 11.41 -4.33 -17.03
CA PRO A 87 10.68 -4.59 -18.27
C PRO A 87 10.12 -6.02 -18.36
N TRP A 88 10.87 -7.03 -17.90
CA TRP A 88 10.42 -8.42 -17.93
C TRP A 88 9.29 -8.68 -16.94
N THR A 89 9.41 -8.16 -15.71
CA THR A 89 8.37 -8.33 -14.69
C THR A 89 7.09 -7.60 -15.07
N TYR A 90 7.19 -6.36 -15.57
CA TYR A 90 6.02 -5.60 -16.01
C TYR A 90 5.43 -6.18 -17.29
N GLY A 91 6.26 -6.68 -18.22
CA GLY A 91 5.79 -7.41 -19.40
C GLY A 91 5.00 -8.66 -19.03
N PHE A 92 5.46 -9.43 -18.03
CA PHE A 92 4.70 -10.54 -17.46
C PHE A 92 3.38 -10.05 -16.84
N PHE A 93 3.36 -8.93 -16.11
CA PHE A 93 2.11 -8.40 -15.59
C PHE A 93 1.16 -7.89 -16.68
N VAL A 94 1.67 -7.29 -17.75
CA VAL A 94 0.89 -6.92 -18.93
C VAL A 94 0.24 -8.15 -19.57
N SER A 95 0.98 -9.24 -19.76
CA SER A 95 0.41 -10.46 -20.35
C SER A 95 -0.68 -11.07 -19.46
N ASN A 96 -0.50 -11.07 -18.14
CA ASN A 96 -1.55 -11.49 -17.21
C ASN A 96 -2.78 -10.57 -17.27
N LEU A 97 -2.60 -9.24 -17.33
CA LEU A 97 -3.71 -8.30 -17.46
C LEU A 97 -4.49 -8.52 -18.76
N MET A 98 -3.80 -8.79 -19.87
CA MET A 98 -4.43 -9.13 -21.15
C MET A 98 -5.20 -10.46 -21.07
N LEU A 99 -4.64 -11.47 -20.40
CA LEU A 99 -5.33 -12.74 -20.15
C LEU A 99 -6.60 -12.52 -19.33
N PHE A 100 -6.52 -11.80 -18.21
CA PHE A 100 -7.72 -11.47 -17.42
C PHE A 100 -8.73 -10.64 -18.21
N ALA A 101 -8.28 -9.69 -19.04
CA ALA A 101 -9.16 -8.92 -19.91
C ALA A 101 -9.92 -9.83 -20.90
N GLY A 102 -9.24 -10.81 -21.50
CA GLY A 102 -9.86 -11.80 -22.37
C GLY A 102 -10.84 -12.70 -21.62
N LEU A 103 -10.47 -13.20 -20.44
CA LEU A 103 -11.35 -14.04 -19.62
C LEU A 103 -12.63 -13.30 -19.20
N PHE A 104 -12.51 -12.03 -18.77
CA PHE A 104 -13.67 -11.20 -18.43
C PHE A 104 -14.48 -10.76 -19.66
N ALA A 105 -13.90 -10.72 -20.85
CA ALA A 105 -14.66 -10.46 -22.08
C ALA A 105 -15.54 -11.65 -22.48
N VAL A 106 -15.08 -12.88 -22.21
CA VAL A 106 -15.83 -14.11 -22.48
C VAL A 106 -16.93 -14.33 -21.43
N ASP A 107 -16.56 -14.29 -20.15
CA ASP A 107 -17.51 -14.44 -19.05
C ASP A 107 -17.19 -13.44 -17.94
N GLN A 108 -18.00 -12.37 -17.89
CA GLN A 108 -17.90 -11.35 -16.86
C GLN A 108 -18.22 -11.90 -15.47
N GLN A 109 -18.97 -13.01 -15.37
CA GLN A 109 -19.47 -13.57 -14.12
C GLN A 109 -18.65 -14.75 -13.60
N ALA A 110 -17.60 -15.18 -14.30
CA ALA A 110 -16.74 -16.29 -13.91
C ALA A 110 -16.17 -16.13 -12.49
N LEU A 111 -16.75 -16.88 -11.55
CA LEU A 111 -16.44 -16.82 -10.11
C LEU A 111 -14.96 -17.05 -9.81
N TRP A 112 -14.38 -18.08 -10.45
CA TRP A 112 -12.97 -18.44 -10.25
C TRP A 112 -12.02 -17.39 -10.84
N THR A 113 -12.39 -16.76 -11.95
CA THR A 113 -11.62 -15.66 -12.55
C THR A 113 -11.60 -14.45 -11.62
N ALA A 114 -12.75 -14.07 -11.03
CA ALA A 114 -12.85 -12.98 -10.06
C ALA A 114 -11.96 -13.23 -8.82
N ARG A 115 -12.01 -14.46 -8.27
CA ARG A 115 -11.17 -14.86 -7.12
C ARG A 115 -9.68 -14.86 -7.46
N ALA A 116 -9.30 -15.41 -8.61
CA ALA A 116 -7.92 -15.42 -9.07
C ALA A 116 -7.39 -14.00 -9.30
N PHE A 117 -8.19 -13.14 -9.92
CA PHE A 117 -7.85 -11.73 -10.14
C PHE A 117 -7.64 -10.97 -8.82
N TYR A 118 -8.51 -11.21 -7.83
CA TYR A 118 -8.38 -10.60 -6.50
C TYR A 118 -7.02 -10.90 -5.84
N ILE A 119 -6.66 -12.19 -5.82
CA ILE A 119 -5.40 -12.66 -5.23
C ILE A 119 -4.22 -12.12 -6.05
N TRP A 120 -4.27 -12.26 -7.37
CA TRP A 120 -3.22 -11.83 -8.28
C TRP A 120 -2.93 -10.34 -8.15
N LEU A 121 -3.95 -9.48 -8.18
CA LEU A 121 -3.75 -8.03 -8.08
C LEU A 121 -3.21 -7.61 -6.70
N SER A 122 -3.56 -8.37 -5.66
CA SER A 122 -3.05 -8.14 -4.30
C SER A 122 -1.57 -8.48 -4.13
N VAL A 123 -1.02 -9.40 -4.94
CA VAL A 123 0.42 -9.72 -4.98
C VAL A 123 1.15 -8.79 -5.96
N PHE A 124 0.54 -8.53 -7.12
CA PHE A 124 1.03 -7.58 -8.13
C PHE A 124 1.41 -6.24 -7.51
N ASN A 125 0.55 -5.69 -6.63
CA ASN A 125 0.78 -4.37 -6.06
C ASN A 125 2.08 -4.27 -5.23
N LEU A 126 2.44 -5.34 -4.51
CA LEU A 126 3.61 -5.37 -3.64
C LEU A 126 4.87 -5.39 -4.51
N LEU A 127 4.87 -6.27 -5.52
CA LEU A 127 6.00 -6.48 -6.41
C LEU A 127 6.22 -5.28 -7.33
N ALA A 128 5.17 -4.78 -7.98
CA ALA A 128 5.27 -3.71 -8.95
C ALA A 128 5.75 -2.41 -8.30
N ILE A 129 5.12 -1.99 -7.19
CA ILE A 129 5.51 -0.76 -6.49
C ILE A 129 6.93 -0.87 -5.94
N SER A 130 7.27 -1.99 -5.30
CA SER A 130 8.62 -2.19 -4.74
C SER A 130 9.69 -2.15 -5.82
N LEU A 131 9.45 -2.77 -6.98
CA LEU A 131 10.39 -2.80 -8.09
C LEU A 131 10.58 -1.41 -8.70
N ALA A 132 9.50 -0.64 -8.85
CA ALA A 132 9.54 0.73 -9.34
C ALA A 132 10.46 1.62 -8.48
N TRP A 133 10.27 1.55 -7.16
CA TRP A 133 11.12 2.28 -6.20
C TRP A 133 12.57 1.80 -6.24
N SER A 134 12.80 0.49 -6.34
CA SER A 134 14.15 -0.08 -6.44
C SER A 134 14.88 0.42 -7.69
N VAL A 135 14.20 0.51 -8.83
CA VAL A 135 14.82 1.00 -10.08
C VAL A 135 15.17 2.47 -9.98
N LEU A 136 14.31 3.32 -9.40
CA LEU A 136 14.67 4.73 -9.19
C LEU A 136 15.85 4.88 -8.21
N ALA A 137 15.86 4.11 -7.12
CA ALA A 137 16.97 4.10 -6.16
C ALA A 137 18.30 3.67 -6.80
N ASP A 138 18.27 2.76 -7.77
CA ASP A 138 19.45 2.34 -8.51
C ASP A 138 19.90 3.36 -9.58
N LEU A 139 19.00 4.22 -10.06
CA LEU A 139 19.30 5.16 -11.15
C LEU A 139 19.74 6.54 -10.66
N PHE A 140 19.30 7.00 -9.50
CA PHE A 140 19.66 8.29 -8.93
C PHE A 140 20.77 8.15 -7.87
N SER A 141 21.70 9.12 -7.79
CA SER A 141 22.69 9.15 -6.70
C SER A 141 22.01 9.42 -5.35
N THR A 142 22.75 9.20 -4.26
CA THR A 142 22.27 9.54 -2.90
C THR A 142 21.88 11.01 -2.77
N GLU A 143 22.65 11.93 -3.36
CA GLU A 143 22.35 13.37 -3.34
C GLU A 143 21.10 13.71 -4.16
N GLN A 144 21.01 13.16 -5.38
CA GLN A 144 19.83 13.30 -6.22
C GLN A 144 18.60 12.72 -5.53
N GLY A 145 18.74 11.58 -4.86
CA GLY A 145 17.65 10.92 -4.12
C GLY A 145 17.07 11.80 -3.04
N LYS A 146 17.91 12.44 -2.21
CA LYS A 146 17.47 13.36 -1.14
C LYS A 146 16.65 14.54 -1.67
N ARG A 147 16.93 14.99 -2.90
CA ARG A 147 16.33 16.18 -3.51
C ARG A 147 15.10 15.85 -4.36
N LEU A 148 15.19 14.79 -5.17
CA LEU A 148 14.25 14.50 -6.25
C LEU A 148 13.19 13.46 -5.86
N PHE A 149 13.42 12.62 -4.84
CA PHE A 149 12.45 11.55 -4.50
C PHE A 149 11.12 12.09 -4.02
N GLY A 150 11.09 13.26 -3.37
CA GLY A 150 9.83 13.93 -3.02
C GLY A 150 9.02 14.31 -4.26
N LEU A 151 9.67 14.81 -5.31
CA LEU A 151 9.03 15.15 -6.57
C LEU A 151 8.59 13.91 -7.35
N LEU A 152 9.40 12.85 -7.35
CA LEU A 152 9.04 11.56 -7.96
C LEU A 152 7.83 10.94 -7.23
N ALA A 153 7.80 10.99 -5.89
CA ALA A 153 6.67 10.55 -5.08
C ALA A 153 5.37 11.34 -5.37
N ALA A 154 5.48 12.60 -5.82
CA ALA A 154 4.33 13.37 -6.25
C ALA A 154 3.66 12.74 -7.49
N GLY A 155 4.43 12.13 -8.41
CA GLY A 155 3.90 11.34 -9.52
C GLY A 155 3.07 10.14 -9.05
N ALA A 156 3.55 9.42 -8.03
CA ALA A 156 2.81 8.32 -7.42
C ALA A 156 1.51 8.79 -6.74
N SER A 157 1.54 9.96 -6.08
CA SER A 157 0.37 10.56 -5.44
C SER A 157 -0.68 11.01 -6.46
N ALA A 158 -0.23 11.70 -7.53
CA ALA A 158 -1.08 12.11 -8.64
C ALA A 158 -1.70 10.91 -9.36
N GLY A 159 -0.92 9.87 -9.64
CA GLY A 159 -1.44 8.64 -10.24
C GLY A 159 -2.39 7.89 -9.31
N GLY A 160 -2.12 7.90 -8.00
CA GLY A 160 -3.00 7.31 -7.00
C GLY A 160 -4.35 8.03 -6.87
N LEU A 161 -4.44 9.32 -7.21
CA LEU A 161 -5.70 10.06 -7.28
C LEU A 161 -6.38 9.91 -8.66
N ALA A 162 -5.61 9.96 -9.75
CA ALA A 162 -6.13 9.84 -11.10
C ALA A 162 -6.69 8.44 -11.38
N GLY A 163 -6.06 7.39 -10.87
CA GLY A 163 -6.46 5.99 -11.09
C GLY A 163 -7.91 5.70 -10.72
N PRO A 164 -8.35 5.93 -9.46
CA PRO A 164 -9.73 5.66 -9.05
C PRO A 164 -10.76 6.55 -9.76
N VAL A 165 -10.41 7.80 -10.06
CA VAL A 165 -11.27 8.72 -10.84
C VAL A 165 -11.49 8.17 -12.26
N LEU A 166 -10.41 7.80 -12.95
CA LEU A 166 -10.50 7.18 -14.28
C LEU A 166 -11.26 5.86 -14.23
N GLY A 167 -11.01 5.01 -13.24
CA GLY A 167 -11.75 3.76 -13.05
C GLY A 167 -13.25 3.99 -12.87
N THR A 168 -13.64 4.99 -12.08
CA THR A 168 -15.05 5.35 -11.87
C THR A 168 -15.72 5.85 -13.15
N LEU A 169 -15.06 6.74 -13.88
CA LEU A 169 -15.64 7.37 -15.08
C LEU A 169 -15.68 6.40 -16.26
N LEU A 170 -14.67 5.51 -16.37
CA LEU A 170 -14.49 4.65 -17.54
C LEU A 170 -15.04 3.24 -17.37
N VAL A 171 -15.38 2.78 -16.16
CA VAL A 171 -15.97 1.44 -15.98
C VAL A 171 -17.31 1.29 -16.70
N ALA A 172 -18.15 2.33 -16.73
CA ALA A 172 -19.44 2.27 -17.42
C ALA A 172 -19.30 2.15 -18.95
N PRO A 173 -18.49 3.00 -19.64
CA PRO A 173 -18.32 2.88 -21.10
C PRO A 173 -17.40 1.74 -21.54
N LEU A 174 -16.34 1.40 -20.78
CA LEU A 174 -15.33 0.41 -21.19
C LEU A 174 -15.53 -0.98 -20.58
N GLY A 175 -16.33 -1.10 -19.52
CA GLY A 175 -16.44 -2.31 -18.72
C GLY A 175 -15.14 -2.69 -17.99
N HIS A 176 -15.20 -3.77 -17.21
CA HIS A 176 -14.03 -4.26 -16.46
C HIS A 176 -12.88 -4.74 -17.38
N SER A 177 -13.22 -5.37 -18.51
CA SER A 177 -12.23 -5.83 -19.50
C SER A 177 -11.48 -4.64 -20.13
N GLY A 178 -12.20 -3.59 -20.54
CA GLY A 178 -11.58 -2.39 -21.11
C GLY A 178 -10.69 -1.63 -20.11
N LEU A 179 -11.07 -1.61 -18.81
CA LEU A 179 -10.19 -1.07 -17.77
C LEU A 179 -8.88 -1.86 -17.62
N LEU A 180 -8.92 -3.19 -17.74
CA LEU A 180 -7.71 -4.02 -17.71
C LEU A 180 -6.81 -3.77 -18.90
N LEU A 181 -7.38 -3.61 -20.09
CA LEU A 181 -6.62 -3.21 -21.29
C LEU A 181 -5.99 -1.83 -21.10
N LEU A 182 -6.73 -0.85 -20.58
CA LEU A 182 -6.18 0.47 -20.31
C LEU A 182 -5.06 0.41 -19.25
N ALA A 183 -5.22 -0.37 -18.18
CA ALA A 183 -4.18 -0.57 -17.19
C ALA A 183 -2.93 -1.24 -17.78
N SER A 184 -3.11 -2.16 -18.73
CA SER A 184 -2.01 -2.79 -19.46
C SER A 184 -1.25 -1.78 -20.33
N LEU A 185 -1.95 -0.86 -21.00
CA LEU A 185 -1.35 0.22 -21.78
C LEU A 185 -0.58 1.22 -20.89
N LEU A 186 -1.15 1.60 -19.74
CA LEU A 186 -0.47 2.43 -18.75
C LEU A 186 0.82 1.75 -18.24
N LEU A 187 0.76 0.43 -17.98
CA LEU A 187 1.92 -0.32 -17.53
C LEU A 187 3.00 -0.44 -18.62
N LEU A 188 2.61 -0.64 -19.88
CA LEU A 188 3.52 -0.55 -21.04
C LEU A 188 4.16 0.83 -21.16
N GLY A 189 3.38 1.90 -20.97
CA GLY A 189 3.90 3.27 -20.92
C GLY A 189 4.90 3.47 -19.77
N SER A 190 4.66 2.86 -18.61
CA SER A 190 5.62 2.85 -17.51
C SER A 190 6.91 2.10 -17.86
N ILE A 191 6.85 1.02 -18.64
CA ILE A 191 8.05 0.32 -19.16
C ILE A 191 8.81 1.25 -20.11
N ALA A 192 8.12 1.92 -21.02
CA ALA A 192 8.73 2.86 -21.97
C ALA A 192 9.42 4.04 -21.25
N ALA A 193 8.77 4.61 -20.24
CA ALA A 193 9.34 5.67 -19.40
C ALA A 193 10.59 5.19 -18.64
N SER A 194 10.55 3.96 -18.10
CA SER A 194 11.72 3.33 -17.46
C SER A 194 12.86 3.08 -18.44
N ALA A 195 12.55 2.64 -19.67
CA ALA A 195 13.54 2.40 -20.72
C ALA A 195 14.21 3.71 -21.16
N TYR A 196 13.43 4.78 -21.33
CA TYR A 196 13.96 6.11 -21.60
C TYR A 196 14.86 6.61 -20.47
N LEU A 197 14.45 6.45 -19.21
CA LEU A 197 15.25 6.84 -18.05
C LEU A 197 16.58 6.07 -18.00
N LEU A 198 16.55 4.76 -18.30
CA LEU A 198 17.74 3.93 -18.36
C LEU A 198 18.67 4.34 -19.52
N HIS A 199 18.10 4.72 -20.67
CA HIS A 199 18.85 5.21 -21.81
C HIS A 199 19.51 6.57 -21.51
N TRP A 200 18.75 7.53 -20.95
CA TRP A 200 19.30 8.79 -20.47
C TRP A 200 20.44 8.58 -19.49
N ARG A 201 20.29 7.61 -18.58
CA ARG A 201 21.33 7.26 -17.60
C ARG A 201 22.58 6.65 -18.22
N SER A 202 22.45 5.93 -19.33
CA SER A 202 23.60 5.40 -20.06
C SER A 202 24.43 6.51 -20.73
N GLN A 203 23.80 7.65 -21.06
CA GLN A 203 24.46 8.82 -21.64
C GLN A 203 25.02 9.78 -20.58
N HIS A 204 24.53 9.70 -19.34
CA HIS A 204 24.99 10.49 -18.20
C HIS A 204 25.44 9.55 -17.07
N PRO A 205 26.59 8.87 -17.24
CA PRO A 205 27.09 7.94 -16.24
C PRO A 205 27.27 8.65 -14.92
N LEU A 206 26.89 7.97 -13.85
CA LEU A 206 27.21 8.44 -12.51
C LEU A 206 28.72 8.27 -12.33
N GLU A 207 29.44 9.34 -11.98
CA GLU A 207 30.82 9.18 -11.49
C GLU A 207 30.73 8.29 -10.26
N LEU A 208 31.18 7.04 -10.41
CA LEU A 208 31.18 6.05 -9.35
C LEU A 208 32.19 6.50 -8.29
N THR A 209 31.78 7.36 -7.37
CA THR A 209 32.35 7.31 -6.02
C THR A 209 32.07 5.89 -5.54
N ALA A 210 33.14 5.20 -5.14
CA ALA A 210 33.17 3.80 -4.74
C ALA A 210 32.40 3.51 -3.42
N GLU A 211 31.18 4.05 -3.29
CA GLU A 211 30.32 3.97 -2.11
C GLU A 211 28.93 3.43 -2.44
N LEU A 212 28.82 2.54 -3.43
CA LEU A 212 27.82 1.48 -3.27
C LEU A 212 28.49 0.44 -2.38
N PRO A 213 28.16 0.34 -1.07
CA PRO A 213 28.55 -0.85 -0.34
C PRO A 213 28.10 -2.03 -1.21
N PRO A 214 28.97 -3.03 -1.46
CA PRO A 214 28.60 -4.16 -2.28
C PRO A 214 27.26 -4.62 -1.75
N ASN A 215 26.32 -4.80 -2.67
CA ASN A 215 25.02 -5.40 -2.43
C ASN A 215 25.30 -6.79 -1.90
N LYS A 216 25.74 -6.89 -0.63
CA LYS A 216 25.81 -8.12 0.10
C LYS A 216 24.38 -8.60 -0.03
N PRO A 217 24.13 -9.75 -0.68
CA PRO A 217 22.85 -10.39 -0.51
C PRO A 217 22.60 -10.34 1.00
N LEU A 218 21.37 -10.01 1.41
CA LEU A 218 20.97 -10.10 2.81
C LEU A 218 21.15 -11.56 3.22
N GLY A 219 22.40 -11.91 3.52
CA GLY A 219 22.85 -13.21 3.96
C GLY A 219 22.36 -13.31 5.38
N GLY A 220 21.50 -14.28 5.60
CA GLY A 220 20.86 -14.46 6.87
C GLY A 220 19.73 -15.45 6.76
N ASN A 221 19.50 -16.15 7.85
CA ASN A 221 18.35 -17.03 7.99
C ASN A 221 17.05 -16.22 7.70
N PRO A 222 16.17 -16.64 6.77
CA PRO A 222 14.86 -16.03 6.55
C PRO A 222 14.02 -15.89 7.83
N PHE A 223 14.24 -16.79 8.80
CA PHE A 223 13.60 -16.77 10.12
C PHE A 223 14.25 -15.80 11.12
N ALA A 224 15.35 -15.13 10.76
CA ALA A 224 15.98 -14.13 11.62
C ALA A 224 15.06 -12.93 11.88
N GLY A 225 14.22 -12.55 10.91
CA GLY A 225 13.20 -11.51 11.10
C GLY A 225 12.15 -11.93 12.14
N ALA A 226 11.64 -13.16 12.04
CA ALA A 226 10.69 -13.72 13.02
C ALA A 226 11.30 -13.80 14.42
N THR A 227 12.53 -14.30 14.53
CA THR A 227 13.25 -14.43 15.80
C THR A 227 13.53 -13.06 16.43
N ALA A 228 13.90 -12.06 15.63
CA ALA A 228 14.13 -10.69 16.11
C ALA A 228 12.85 -10.07 16.68
N VAL A 229 11.71 -10.30 16.03
CA VAL A 229 10.41 -9.84 16.52
C VAL A 229 10.08 -10.49 17.86
N LEU A 230 10.14 -11.82 17.96
CA LEU A 230 9.78 -12.56 19.17
C LEU A 230 10.68 -12.26 20.38
N ARG A 231 11.93 -11.86 20.17
CA ARG A 231 12.87 -11.54 21.26
C ARG A 231 12.75 -10.11 21.79
N SER A 232 12.15 -9.19 21.04
CA SER A 232 12.08 -7.78 21.43
C SER A 232 10.64 -7.41 21.81
N PRO A 233 10.39 -6.99 23.08
CA PRO A 233 9.04 -6.58 23.49
C PRO A 233 8.54 -5.39 22.69
N TYR A 234 9.43 -4.51 22.21
CA TYR A 234 9.07 -3.40 21.36
C TYR A 234 8.63 -3.84 19.95
N LEU A 235 9.36 -4.79 19.33
CA LEU A 235 8.98 -5.34 18.02
C LEU A 235 7.70 -6.19 18.11
N LEU A 236 7.50 -6.93 19.21
CA LEU A 236 6.24 -7.61 19.50
C LEU A 236 5.08 -6.62 19.60
N GLY A 237 5.28 -5.47 20.27
CA GLY A 237 4.26 -4.41 20.30
C GLY A 237 3.93 -3.86 18.92
N ILE A 238 4.93 -3.67 18.04
CA ILE A 238 4.70 -3.26 16.64
C ILE A 238 3.95 -4.35 15.87
N ALA A 239 4.33 -5.62 16.03
CA ALA A 239 3.64 -6.75 15.41
C ALA A 239 2.18 -6.83 15.86
N LEU A 240 1.92 -6.71 17.17
CA LEU A 240 0.57 -6.67 17.73
C LEU A 240 -0.22 -5.47 17.20
N PHE A 241 0.39 -4.28 17.12
CA PHE A 241 -0.25 -3.11 16.52
C PHE A 241 -0.66 -3.35 15.06
N VAL A 242 0.18 -4.04 14.28
CA VAL A 242 -0.11 -4.39 12.88
C VAL A 242 -1.20 -5.47 12.79
N VAL A 243 -1.20 -6.47 13.66
CA VAL A 243 -2.28 -7.48 13.72
C VAL A 243 -3.61 -6.80 14.05
N LEU A 244 -3.65 -5.92 15.05
CA LEU A 244 -4.88 -5.21 15.42
C LEU A 244 -5.37 -4.27 14.31
N LEU A 245 -4.45 -3.57 13.64
CA LEU A 245 -4.76 -2.78 12.44
C LEU A 245 -5.37 -3.67 11.34
N ALA A 246 -4.76 -4.84 11.07
CA ALA A 246 -5.25 -5.80 10.09
C ALA A 246 -6.64 -6.30 10.50
N SER A 247 -6.84 -6.70 11.76
CA SER A 247 -8.14 -7.16 12.28
C SER A 247 -9.24 -6.13 12.15
N VAL A 248 -9.02 -4.89 12.60
CA VAL A 248 -9.95 -3.77 12.41
C VAL A 248 -10.27 -3.57 10.93
N SER A 249 -9.25 -3.64 10.07
CA SER A 249 -9.42 -3.49 8.63
C SER A 249 -10.22 -4.63 8.01
N THR A 250 -10.00 -5.87 8.45
CA THR A 250 -10.70 -7.07 7.99
C THR A 250 -12.16 -7.04 8.42
N PHE A 251 -12.47 -6.71 9.68
CA PHE A 251 -13.86 -6.62 10.14
C PHE A 251 -14.66 -5.58 9.36
N LEU A 252 -14.08 -4.39 9.15
CA LEU A 252 -14.70 -3.36 8.31
C LEU A 252 -14.84 -3.81 6.85
N TYR A 253 -13.93 -4.64 6.35
CA TYR A 253 -13.99 -5.19 5.00
C TYR A 253 -15.13 -6.19 4.79
N PHE A 254 -15.40 -7.06 5.77
CA PHE A 254 -16.56 -7.94 5.69
C PHE A 254 -17.86 -7.14 5.70
N GLU A 255 -17.95 -6.11 6.55
CA GLU A 255 -19.12 -5.24 6.58
C GLU A 255 -19.28 -4.44 5.28
N GLN A 256 -18.16 -3.94 4.72
CA GLN A 256 -18.12 -3.37 3.38
C GLN A 256 -18.74 -4.30 2.35
N ALA A 257 -18.26 -5.54 2.29
CA ALA A 257 -18.69 -6.50 1.29
C ALA A 257 -20.19 -6.78 1.40
N ARG A 258 -20.68 -6.98 2.63
CA ARG A 258 -22.09 -7.19 2.93
C ARG A 258 -22.95 -5.99 2.51
N ILE A 259 -22.71 -4.81 3.09
CA ILE A 259 -23.52 -3.61 2.84
C ILE A 259 -23.51 -3.24 1.35
N VAL A 260 -22.35 -3.29 0.68
CA VAL A 260 -22.26 -2.95 -0.74
C VAL A 260 -22.99 -3.95 -1.62
N SER A 261 -22.92 -5.26 -1.31
CA SER A 261 -23.65 -6.28 -2.06
C SER A 261 -25.17 -6.20 -1.89
N GLU A 262 -25.63 -5.83 -0.70
CA GLU A 262 -27.05 -5.66 -0.39
C GLU A 262 -27.60 -4.37 -1.04
N THR A 263 -26.79 -3.32 -1.12
CA THR A 263 -27.20 -2.00 -1.65
C THR A 263 -27.09 -1.92 -3.17
N PHE A 264 -26.04 -2.50 -3.77
CA PHE A 264 -25.74 -2.38 -5.20
C PHE A 264 -25.62 -3.77 -5.83
N THR A 265 -26.57 -4.13 -6.69
CA THR A 265 -26.58 -5.42 -7.39
C THR A 265 -25.75 -5.42 -8.68
N ASP A 266 -25.53 -4.24 -9.28
CA ASP A 266 -24.71 -4.07 -10.47
C ASP A 266 -23.22 -3.89 -10.14
N ARG A 267 -22.36 -4.70 -10.76
CA ARG A 267 -20.90 -4.69 -10.58
C ARG A 267 -20.27 -3.41 -11.09
N THR A 268 -20.85 -2.78 -12.10
CA THR A 268 -20.37 -1.48 -12.61
C THR A 268 -20.57 -0.42 -11.54
N GLN A 269 -21.79 -0.31 -10.99
CA GLN A 269 -22.07 0.58 -9.85
C GLN A 269 -21.21 0.29 -8.62
N GLN A 270 -21.02 -0.97 -8.23
CA GLN A 270 -20.11 -1.34 -7.13
C GLN A 270 -18.69 -0.80 -7.36
N THR A 271 -18.19 -0.92 -8.60
CA THR A 271 -16.86 -0.42 -8.98
C THR A 271 -16.81 1.11 -8.96
N GLN A 272 -17.86 1.80 -9.40
CA GLN A 272 -17.95 3.25 -9.34
C GLN A 272 -17.95 3.75 -7.89
N VAL A 273 -18.74 3.10 -7.02
CA VAL A 273 -18.79 3.42 -5.60
C VAL A 273 -17.41 3.26 -4.94
N PHE A 274 -16.74 2.12 -5.16
CA PHE A 274 -15.39 1.92 -4.64
C PHE A 274 -14.39 2.91 -5.21
N GLY A 275 -14.51 3.26 -6.49
CA GLY A 275 -13.66 4.26 -7.14
C GLY A 275 -13.87 5.67 -6.58
N LEU A 276 -15.10 6.06 -6.25
CA LEU A 276 -15.41 7.34 -5.59
C LEU A 276 -14.84 7.38 -4.17
N ILE A 277 -15.07 6.32 -3.38
CA ILE A 277 -14.51 6.21 -2.02
C ILE A 277 -12.98 6.32 -2.07
N ASP A 278 -12.35 5.58 -3.00
CA ASP A 278 -10.90 5.62 -3.19
C ASP A 278 -10.40 7.01 -3.60
N SER A 279 -11.11 7.69 -4.49
CA SER A 279 -10.77 9.05 -4.93
C SER A 279 -10.80 10.04 -3.75
N VAL A 280 -11.86 9.99 -2.94
CA VAL A 280 -12.01 10.83 -1.74
C VAL A 280 -10.91 10.52 -0.72
N VAL A 281 -10.65 9.23 -0.46
CA VAL A 281 -9.59 8.77 0.45
C VAL A 281 -8.22 9.31 0.01
N GLN A 282 -7.90 9.20 -1.28
CA GLN A 282 -6.61 9.62 -1.82
C GLN A 282 -6.46 11.15 -1.76
N ALA A 283 -7.51 11.90 -2.11
CA ALA A 283 -7.52 13.35 -1.99
C ALA A 283 -7.32 13.80 -0.53
N LEU A 284 -8.09 13.23 0.41
CA LEU A 284 -7.96 13.53 1.83
C LEU A 284 -6.61 13.12 2.40
N ALA A 285 -6.06 11.97 1.97
CA ALA A 285 -4.74 11.53 2.39
C ALA A 285 -3.66 12.53 1.96
N ILE A 286 -3.68 12.98 0.70
CA ILE A 286 -2.73 13.99 0.19
C ILE A 286 -2.87 15.30 0.95
N LEU A 287 -4.09 15.82 1.12
CA LEU A 287 -4.34 17.06 1.86
C LEU A 287 -3.85 16.95 3.32
N THR A 288 -4.16 15.84 3.99
CA THR A 288 -3.75 15.60 5.37
C THR A 288 -2.23 15.46 5.48
N GLN A 289 -1.58 14.78 4.54
CA GLN A 289 -0.12 14.65 4.51
C GLN A 289 0.58 16.00 4.35
N LEU A 290 0.08 16.86 3.45
CA LEU A 290 0.65 18.17 3.17
C LEU A 290 0.43 19.17 4.32
N PHE A 291 -0.75 19.19 4.92
CA PHE A 291 -1.12 20.22 5.89
C PHE A 291 -1.05 19.76 7.36
N ILE A 292 -1.35 18.49 7.65
CA ILE A 292 -1.61 18.05 9.03
C ILE A 292 -0.47 17.17 9.53
N THR A 293 -0.08 16.11 8.81
CA THR A 293 0.83 15.07 9.30
C THR A 293 2.14 15.64 9.82
N GLY A 294 2.82 16.51 9.05
CA GLY A 294 4.10 17.09 9.47
C GLY A 294 3.99 18.09 10.63
N ARG A 295 2.84 18.76 10.80
CA ARG A 295 2.60 19.67 11.93
C ARG A 295 2.27 18.88 13.20
N LEU A 296 1.46 17.84 13.06
CA LEU A 296 1.04 16.97 14.13
C LEU A 296 2.21 16.17 14.71
N ALA A 297 3.03 15.57 13.83
CA ALA A 297 4.23 14.82 14.22
C ALA A 297 5.21 15.68 15.03
N ARG A 298 5.44 16.93 14.61
CA ARG A 298 6.37 17.86 15.29
C ARG A 298 5.83 18.39 16.62
N ARG A 299 4.54 18.69 16.71
CA ARG A 299 3.95 19.32 17.93
C ARG A 299 3.52 18.30 18.98
N LEU A 300 2.89 17.19 18.57
CA LEU A 300 2.28 16.23 19.49
C LEU A 300 3.01 14.87 19.51
N GLY A 301 4.01 14.67 18.65
CA GLY A 301 4.82 13.46 18.58
C GLY A 301 4.13 12.27 17.93
N VAL A 302 4.89 11.18 17.78
CA VAL A 302 4.47 9.97 17.03
C VAL A 302 3.27 9.26 17.66
N GLY A 303 3.18 9.24 18.99
CA GLY A 303 2.10 8.56 19.71
C GLY A 303 0.70 9.03 19.31
N VAL A 304 0.50 10.33 19.02
CA VAL A 304 -0.83 10.83 18.62
C VAL A 304 -1.23 10.32 17.24
N LEU A 305 -0.27 10.17 16.31
CA LEU A 305 -0.51 9.60 14.99
C LEU A 305 -1.00 8.15 15.07
N LEU A 306 -0.52 7.40 16.08
CA LEU A 306 -0.83 5.99 16.29
C LEU A 306 -2.12 5.75 17.07
N ILE A 307 -2.59 6.72 17.86
CA ILE A 307 -3.80 6.61 18.70
C ILE A 307 -5.04 7.17 17.98
N GLY A 308 -4.88 8.28 17.25
CA GLY A 308 -6.02 9.05 16.72
C GLY A 308 -6.93 8.23 15.81
N VAL A 309 -6.36 7.51 14.86
CA VAL A 309 -7.12 6.66 13.92
C VAL A 309 -7.83 5.50 14.63
N PRO A 310 -7.16 4.70 15.49
CA PRO A 310 -7.85 3.67 16.26
C PRO A 310 -9.03 4.17 17.10
N LEU A 311 -8.92 5.33 17.75
CA LEU A 311 -10.03 5.88 18.53
C LEU A 311 -11.22 6.26 17.65
N LEU A 312 -10.96 6.90 16.50
CA LEU A 312 -11.99 7.19 15.52
C LEU A 312 -12.62 5.91 14.96
N MET A 313 -11.84 4.83 14.82
CA MET A 313 -12.36 3.53 14.40
C MET A 313 -13.24 2.88 15.47
N ALA A 314 -12.90 2.99 16.75
CA ALA A 314 -13.76 2.49 17.82
C ALA A 314 -15.13 3.18 17.80
N LEU A 315 -15.14 4.51 17.65
CA LEU A 315 -16.38 5.28 17.48
C LEU A 315 -17.14 4.88 16.21
N GLY A 316 -16.42 4.71 15.09
CA GLY A 316 -17.00 4.29 13.82
C GLY A 316 -17.66 2.91 13.87
N PHE A 317 -17.05 1.96 14.56
CA PHE A 317 -17.63 0.63 14.77
C PHE A 317 -18.87 0.67 15.66
N VAL A 318 -18.87 1.44 16.75
CA VAL A 318 -20.07 1.64 17.56
C VAL A 318 -21.18 2.27 16.73
N TRP A 319 -20.86 3.27 15.90
CA TRP A 319 -21.84 3.89 15.02
C TRP A 319 -22.40 2.89 13.99
N LEU A 320 -21.56 2.05 13.38
CA LEU A 320 -22.01 0.98 12.49
C LEU A 320 -22.87 -0.08 13.21
N ALA A 321 -22.58 -0.39 14.47
CA ALA A 321 -23.39 -1.31 15.26
C ALA A 321 -24.81 -0.76 15.50
N LEU A 322 -24.93 0.56 15.72
CA LEU A 322 -26.20 1.24 15.96
C LEU A 322 -26.98 1.52 14.67
N ALA A 323 -26.27 1.86 13.59
CA ALA A 323 -26.85 2.26 12.31
C ALA A 323 -26.02 1.71 11.13
N PRO A 324 -26.21 0.44 10.74
CA PRO A 324 -25.46 -0.23 9.66
C PRO A 324 -25.96 0.23 8.27
N THR A 325 -25.88 1.53 8.00
CA THR A 325 -26.28 2.12 6.73
C THR A 325 -25.07 2.32 5.82
N PHE A 326 -25.29 2.31 4.52
CA PHE A 326 -24.25 2.57 3.53
C PHE A 326 -23.52 3.91 3.75
N ALA A 327 -24.25 4.97 4.13
CA ALA A 327 -23.65 6.28 4.38
C ALA A 327 -22.69 6.29 5.58
N VAL A 328 -23.08 5.66 6.70
CA VAL A 328 -22.21 5.52 7.88
C VAL A 328 -20.97 4.71 7.53
N PHE A 329 -21.16 3.60 6.81
CA PHE A 329 -20.06 2.78 6.31
C PHE A 329 -19.06 3.58 5.46
N VAL A 330 -19.52 4.38 4.50
CA VAL A 330 -18.66 5.23 3.67
C VAL A 330 -17.86 6.20 4.54
N GLY A 331 -18.51 6.87 5.50
CA GLY A 331 -17.84 7.79 6.42
C GLY A 331 -16.72 7.11 7.22
N VAL A 332 -17.03 5.96 7.85
CA VAL A 332 -16.06 5.18 8.63
C VAL A 332 -14.92 4.67 7.73
N MET A 333 -15.22 4.19 6.53
CA MET A 333 -14.21 3.72 5.57
C MET A 333 -13.25 4.83 5.14
N VAL A 334 -13.78 6.01 4.82
CA VAL A 334 -12.99 7.16 4.41
C VAL A 334 -12.05 7.57 5.54
N ILE A 335 -12.57 7.70 6.77
CA ILE A 335 -11.78 8.02 7.97
C ILE A 335 -10.68 6.98 8.19
N ARG A 336 -11.03 5.68 8.15
CA ARG A 336 -10.07 4.58 8.33
C ARG A 336 -8.92 4.70 7.35
N ARG A 337 -9.22 4.76 6.04
CA ARG A 337 -8.22 4.66 4.98
C ARG A 337 -7.41 5.95 4.84
N ALA A 338 -8.05 7.11 4.88
CA ALA A 338 -7.35 8.40 4.83
C ALA A 338 -6.44 8.56 6.06
N GLY A 339 -6.94 8.21 7.25
CA GLY A 339 -6.17 8.18 8.49
C GLY A 339 -4.99 7.20 8.43
N GLU A 340 -5.19 6.01 7.86
CA GLU A 340 -4.11 5.03 7.69
C GLU A 340 -2.99 5.59 6.81
N TYR A 341 -3.34 6.13 5.63
CA TYR A 341 -2.36 6.68 4.68
C TYR A 341 -1.65 7.91 5.22
N ALA A 342 -2.37 8.81 5.88
CA ALA A 342 -1.82 10.09 6.31
C ALA A 342 -1.13 10.04 7.67
N LEU A 343 -1.57 9.19 8.61
CA LEU A 343 -1.12 9.21 10.00
C LEU A 343 -0.48 7.89 10.43
N VAL A 344 -1.19 6.77 10.30
CA VAL A 344 -0.74 5.47 10.83
C VAL A 344 0.51 4.98 10.11
N ARG A 345 0.54 5.02 8.77
CA ARG A 345 1.70 4.57 7.99
C ARG A 345 2.96 5.38 8.33
N PRO A 346 2.95 6.72 8.25
CA PRO A 346 4.10 7.52 8.70
C PRO A 346 4.47 7.27 10.16
N GLY A 347 3.49 7.18 11.07
CA GLY A 347 3.74 6.91 12.48
C GLY A 347 4.44 5.55 12.69
N ARG A 348 4.02 4.51 11.97
CA ARG A 348 4.63 3.18 12.01
C ARG A 348 6.06 3.22 11.47
N GLU A 349 6.32 3.94 10.39
CA GLU A 349 7.67 4.13 9.87
C GLU A 349 8.59 4.82 10.88
N MET A 350 8.07 5.79 11.62
CA MET A 350 8.80 6.48 12.68
C MET A 350 9.14 5.55 13.85
N LEU A 351 8.33 4.53 14.17
CA LEU A 351 8.67 3.56 15.22
C LEU A 351 9.95 2.76 14.93
N PHE A 352 10.30 2.59 13.66
CA PHE A 352 11.50 1.84 13.24
C PHE A 352 12.78 2.68 13.20
N THR A 353 12.72 3.99 13.45
CA THR A 353 13.91 4.88 13.38
C THR A 353 14.86 4.68 14.57
N VAL A 354 14.34 4.23 15.71
CA VAL A 354 15.10 3.98 16.94
C VAL A 354 15.79 2.61 16.96
N LEU A 355 15.59 1.79 15.94
CA LEU A 355 16.13 0.43 15.87
C LEU A 355 17.44 0.37 15.08
N PRO A 356 18.37 -0.54 15.44
CA PRO A 356 19.55 -0.83 14.65
C PRO A 356 19.20 -1.22 13.22
N ALA A 357 20.06 -0.88 12.25
CA ALA A 357 19.80 -1.11 10.83
C ALA A 357 19.43 -2.57 10.51
N GLU A 358 20.14 -3.55 11.08
CA GLU A 358 19.87 -4.97 10.82
C GLU A 358 18.47 -5.40 11.28
N ALA A 359 18.09 -5.02 12.51
CA ALA A 359 16.77 -5.29 13.05
C ALA A 359 15.68 -4.57 12.25
N LYS A 360 15.94 -3.32 11.82
CA LYS A 360 15.04 -2.53 11.00
C LYS A 360 14.70 -3.22 9.69
N TYR A 361 15.66 -3.70 8.91
CA TYR A 361 15.36 -4.30 7.62
C TYR A 361 14.68 -5.67 7.74
N LYS A 362 15.20 -6.56 8.58
CA LYS A 362 14.69 -7.94 8.72
C LYS A 362 13.31 -7.98 9.40
N ALA A 363 13.16 -7.27 10.52
CA ALA A 363 11.90 -7.28 11.28
C ALA A 363 10.80 -6.51 10.53
N LYS A 364 11.12 -5.37 9.91
CA LYS A 364 10.13 -4.60 9.14
C LYS A 364 9.57 -5.40 7.98
N SER A 365 10.43 -6.02 7.17
CA SER A 365 9.98 -6.85 6.04
C SER A 365 9.06 -7.99 6.50
N PHE A 366 9.42 -8.67 7.60
CA PHE A 366 8.58 -9.70 8.20
C PHE A 366 7.24 -9.16 8.71
N ILE A 367 7.23 -8.02 9.41
CA ILE A 367 6.00 -7.40 9.93
C ILE A 367 5.09 -6.91 8.81
N ASP A 368 5.62 -6.18 7.84
CA ASP A 368 4.84 -5.60 6.74
C ASP A 368 4.26 -6.67 5.79
N THR A 369 4.90 -7.84 5.73
CA THR A 369 4.49 -8.93 4.85
C THR A 369 3.74 -10.01 5.61
N VAL A 370 4.45 -10.78 6.44
CA VAL A 370 3.94 -12.00 7.05
C VAL A 370 2.92 -11.67 8.14
N VAL A 371 3.25 -10.72 9.03
CA VAL A 371 2.36 -10.35 10.14
C VAL A 371 1.13 -9.62 9.63
N TYR A 372 1.28 -8.68 8.69
CA TYR A 372 0.14 -7.96 8.12
C TYR A 372 -0.81 -8.92 7.37
N ARG A 373 -0.30 -9.69 6.40
CA ARG A 373 -1.14 -10.59 5.58
C ARG A 373 -1.64 -11.80 6.36
N GLY A 374 -0.84 -12.31 7.30
CA GLY A 374 -1.28 -13.34 8.23
C GLY A 374 -2.36 -12.81 9.18
N GLY A 375 -2.24 -11.56 9.62
CA GLY A 375 -3.27 -10.85 10.39
C GLY A 375 -4.59 -10.76 9.64
N ASP A 376 -4.58 -10.38 8.35
CA ASP A 376 -5.78 -10.37 7.50
C ASP A 376 -6.43 -11.76 7.42
N ALA A 377 -5.63 -12.81 7.16
CA ALA A 377 -6.12 -14.18 7.05
C ALA A 377 -6.69 -14.72 8.38
N LEU A 378 -5.98 -14.54 9.48
CA LEU A 378 -6.42 -14.95 10.83
C LEU A 378 -7.70 -14.22 11.23
N SER A 379 -7.77 -12.92 10.97
CA SER A 379 -8.94 -12.10 11.30
C SER A 379 -10.15 -12.48 10.45
N GLY A 380 -9.95 -12.87 9.19
CA GLY A 380 -11.01 -13.39 8.34
C GLY A 380 -11.60 -14.70 8.86
N TRP A 381 -10.77 -15.62 9.33
CA TRP A 381 -11.24 -16.85 9.97
C TRP A 381 -11.91 -16.60 11.32
N LEU A 382 -11.38 -15.67 12.12
CA LEU A 382 -12.01 -15.25 13.38
C LEU A 382 -13.42 -14.69 13.12
N LYS A 383 -13.57 -13.80 12.14
CA LYS A 383 -14.88 -13.27 11.73
C LYS A 383 -15.81 -14.40 11.30
N ARG A 384 -15.35 -15.30 10.42
CA ARG A 384 -16.17 -16.43 9.97
C ARG A 384 -16.59 -17.33 11.13
N GLY A 385 -15.71 -17.57 12.09
CA GLY A 385 -16.02 -18.31 13.32
C GLY A 385 -17.11 -17.63 14.15
N LEU A 386 -17.08 -16.30 14.27
CA LEU A 386 -18.13 -15.53 14.94
C LEU A 386 -19.48 -15.66 14.21
N ASP A 387 -19.49 -15.57 12.87
CA ASP A 387 -20.73 -15.74 12.09
C ASP A 387 -21.38 -17.11 12.32
N LEU A 388 -20.57 -18.16 12.47
CA LEU A 388 -21.05 -19.52 12.72
C LEU A 388 -21.65 -19.70 14.13
N LEU A 389 -21.21 -18.89 15.10
CA LEU A 389 -21.74 -18.89 16.47
C LEU A 389 -23.01 -18.06 16.61
N GLY A 390 -23.25 -17.14 15.67
CA GLY A 390 -24.47 -16.36 15.56
C GLY A 390 -24.32 -15.24 14.54
N GLU A 391 -25.28 -15.10 13.63
CA GLU A 391 -25.35 -14.01 12.66
C GLU A 391 -25.79 -12.71 13.34
N HIS A 392 -24.95 -12.19 14.24
CA HIS A 392 -25.17 -10.91 14.91
C HIS A 392 -24.17 -9.85 14.40
N PRO A 393 -24.49 -9.13 13.30
CA PRO A 393 -23.63 -8.07 12.76
C PRO A 393 -23.21 -7.04 13.81
N GLN A 394 -24.12 -6.71 14.74
CA GLN A 394 -23.85 -5.79 15.85
C GLN A 394 -22.73 -6.29 16.76
N LEU A 395 -22.70 -7.58 17.07
CA LEU A 395 -21.68 -8.20 17.93
C LEU A 395 -20.31 -8.15 17.24
N ALA A 396 -20.26 -8.42 15.94
CA ALA A 396 -19.04 -8.27 15.14
C ALA A 396 -18.51 -6.83 15.17
N MET A 397 -19.40 -5.83 15.05
CA MET A 397 -19.00 -4.41 15.14
C MET A 397 -18.51 -4.04 16.54
N LEU A 398 -19.15 -4.52 17.62
CA LEU A 398 -18.69 -4.29 18.99
C LEU A 398 -17.33 -4.93 19.28
N ILE A 399 -17.07 -6.13 18.76
CA ILE A 399 -15.72 -6.75 18.80
C ILE A 399 -14.73 -5.88 18.03
N GLY A 400 -15.11 -5.38 16.84
CA GLY A 400 -14.31 -4.43 16.08
C GLY A 400 -13.95 -3.17 16.89
N ALA A 401 -14.90 -2.63 17.65
CA ALA A 401 -14.66 -1.49 18.54
C ALA A 401 -13.68 -1.83 19.68
N ALA A 402 -13.83 -3.00 20.32
CA ALA A 402 -12.91 -3.46 21.36
C ALA A 402 -11.48 -3.68 20.81
N LEU A 403 -11.35 -4.23 19.61
CA LEU A 403 -10.07 -4.36 18.91
C LEU A 403 -9.46 -2.99 18.60
N ALA A 404 -10.27 -2.02 18.16
CA ALA A 404 -9.82 -0.66 17.88
C ALA A 404 -9.37 0.09 19.16
N LEU A 405 -10.03 -0.12 20.29
CA LEU A 405 -9.58 0.43 21.59
C LEU A 405 -8.28 -0.23 22.05
N SER A 406 -8.15 -1.55 21.89
CA SER A 406 -6.91 -2.28 22.17
C SER A 406 -5.78 -1.76 21.27
N TRP A 407 -6.08 -1.50 20.00
CA TRP A 407 -5.16 -0.92 19.03
C TRP A 407 -4.69 0.49 19.46
N ALA A 408 -5.60 1.33 19.95
CA ALA A 408 -5.28 2.64 20.54
C ALA A 408 -4.33 2.50 21.75
N GLY A 409 -4.62 1.55 22.64
CA GLY A 409 -3.80 1.27 23.83
C GLY A 409 -2.37 0.87 23.47
N VAL A 410 -2.21 -0.06 22.52
CA VAL A 410 -0.89 -0.50 22.02
C VAL A 410 -0.17 0.67 21.32
N GLY A 411 -0.88 1.47 20.52
CA GLY A 411 -0.32 2.66 19.87
C GLY A 411 0.21 3.69 20.87
N GLY A 412 -0.51 3.89 21.99
CA GLY A 412 -0.09 4.77 23.07
C GLY A 412 1.12 4.24 23.84
N TRP A 413 1.16 2.94 24.11
CA TRP A 413 2.33 2.30 24.72
C TRP A 413 3.57 2.42 23.82
N LEU A 414 3.44 2.13 22.53
CA LEU A 414 4.51 2.26 21.53
C LEU A 414 5.02 3.70 21.44
N GLY A 415 4.11 4.68 21.38
CA GLY A 415 4.48 6.09 21.36
C GLY A 415 5.25 6.55 22.59
N ARG A 416 4.90 6.05 23.79
CA ARG A 416 5.65 6.32 25.03
C ARG A 416 7.02 5.66 25.01
N ARG A 417 7.09 4.39 24.58
CA ARG A 417 8.34 3.62 24.54
C ARG A 417 9.34 4.20 23.54
N GLN A 418 8.87 4.65 22.38
CA GLN A 418 9.71 5.32 21.39
C GLN A 418 10.38 6.57 21.98
N ARG A 419 9.61 7.44 22.65
CA ARG A 419 10.14 8.66 23.28
C ARG A 419 11.22 8.34 24.33
N GLN A 420 11.03 7.30 25.14
CA GLN A 420 12.04 6.86 26.11
C GLN A 420 13.34 6.40 25.42
N LEU A 421 13.23 5.67 24.32
CA LEU A 421 14.39 5.20 23.55
C LEU A 421 15.13 6.36 22.87
N GLU A 422 14.39 7.33 22.32
CA GLU A 422 14.98 8.55 21.72
C GLU A 422 15.76 9.36 22.76
N GLN A 423 15.18 9.57 23.95
CA GLN A 423 15.85 10.29 25.05
C GLN A 423 17.11 9.56 25.53
N SER A 424 17.04 8.24 25.66
CA SER A 424 18.19 7.42 26.10
C SER A 424 19.34 7.48 25.08
N ALA A 425 19.02 7.43 23.79
CA ALA A 425 20.00 7.53 22.72
C ALA A 425 20.64 8.93 22.63
N GLN A 426 19.88 9.99 22.90
CA GLN A 426 20.42 11.35 22.98
C GLN A 426 21.36 11.51 24.18
N ALA A 427 20.99 10.98 25.35
CA ALA A 427 21.83 11.03 26.55
C ALA A 427 23.16 10.28 26.39
N LEU A 428 23.17 9.16 25.65
CA LEU A 428 24.39 8.41 25.31
C LEU A 428 25.30 9.13 24.30
N ARG A 429 24.76 10.06 23.49
CA ARG A 429 25.55 10.88 22.54
C ARG A 429 26.09 12.16 23.16
N ALA A 430 25.50 12.60 24.26
CA ALA A 430 25.91 13.79 24.99
C ALA A 430 26.99 13.50 26.06
N LYS A 431 27.16 12.23 26.42
CA LYS A 431 28.32 11.72 27.15
C LYS A 431 29.38 11.30 26.15
#